data_AF-A0A5M9MCA9-F1
#
_entry.id   AF-A0A5M9MCA9-F1
#
_cell.length_a   1.000
_cell.length_b   1.000
_cell.length_c   1.000
_cell.angle_alpha   90.00
_cell.angle_beta   90.00
_cell.angle_gamma   90.00
#
_symmetry.space_group_name_H-M   'P 1'
#
loop_
_entity.id
_entity.type
_entity.pdbx_description
1 polymer ?
#
loop_
_entity_poly.entity_id
_entity_poly.type
_entity_poly.pdbx_seq_one_letter_code
_entity_poly.pdbx_strand_id
1 'polypeptide(L)'
;MERDLVLSKLFIVQMADAEPLVTPLRPGHPLYVAGQPPRMSWSRNARHFLCEGYRGGYLPVVEILRALLDLGWEGWLSYEIFSRTLANPEPETLVHHASSASLSWSKLLTRLELENCSTQEDKGHAFWERPYPVTPVPLSSL
;
A
#
# COMPACT_ATOMS: atom_id res chain seq x y z
N MET A 1 19.94 -19.79 -7.92
CA MET A 1 20.05 -19.56 -6.47
C MET A 1 18.66 -19.17 -6.01
N GLU A 2 17.88 -20.15 -5.60
CA GLU A 2 16.55 -19.92 -5.03
C GLU A 2 16.78 -19.46 -3.59
N ARG A 3 16.29 -18.27 -3.26
CA ARG A 3 16.37 -17.73 -1.91
C ARG A 3 14.97 -17.82 -1.35
N ASP A 4 14.78 -18.76 -0.44
CA ASP A 4 13.55 -18.88 0.33
C ASP A 4 13.28 -17.55 1.06
N LEU A 5 12.02 -17.12 1.06
CA LEU A 5 11.59 -15.92 1.78
C LEU A 5 11.63 -16.21 3.29
N VAL A 6 12.58 -15.61 4.00
CA VAL A 6 12.68 -15.72 5.47
C VAL A 6 11.75 -14.69 6.11
N LEU A 7 10.57 -15.13 6.56
CA LEU A 7 9.53 -14.24 7.10
C LEU A 7 9.99 -13.38 8.29
N SER A 8 10.91 -13.88 9.12
CA SER A 8 11.46 -13.12 10.26
C SER A 8 12.28 -11.88 9.85
N LYS A 9 12.62 -11.77 8.56
CA LYS A 9 13.29 -10.60 7.96
C LYS A 9 12.33 -9.69 7.17
N LEU A 10 11.04 -10.05 7.10
CA LEU A 10 10.01 -9.26 6.43
C LEU A 10 9.24 -8.45 7.48
N PHE A 11 9.69 -7.22 7.73
CA PHE A 11 9.16 -6.38 8.80
C PHE A 11 7.86 -5.64 8.43
N ILE A 12 7.78 -5.18 7.18
CA ILE A 12 6.68 -4.37 6.65
C ILE A 12 6.51 -4.67 5.16
N VAL A 13 5.27 -4.64 4.70
CA VAL A 13 4.94 -4.67 3.27
C VAL A 13 4.26 -3.36 2.90
N GLN A 14 4.90 -2.64 1.98
CA GLN A 14 4.38 -1.43 1.40
C GLN A 14 3.62 -1.76 0.12
N MET A 15 2.35 -1.39 0.07
CA MET A 15 1.41 -1.78 -0.98
C MET A 15 0.94 -0.58 -1.79
N ALA A 16 0.88 -0.79 -3.10
CA ALA A 16 0.18 0.06 -4.05
C ALA A 16 -0.07 -0.73 -5.33
N ASP A 17 -1.21 -0.46 -5.97
CA ASP A 17 -1.48 -0.93 -7.33
C ASP A 17 -0.89 0.04 -8.35
N ALA A 18 -1.20 -0.18 -9.62
CA ALA A 18 -0.81 0.75 -10.66
C ALA A 18 -1.81 0.88 -11.82
N GLU A 19 -1.86 2.08 -12.37
CA GLU A 19 -2.71 2.45 -13.51
C GLU A 19 -2.04 2.02 -14.83
N PRO A 20 -2.78 1.35 -15.73
CA PRO A 20 -2.30 1.04 -17.06
C PRO A 20 -2.26 2.31 -17.90
N LEU A 21 -1.16 2.53 -18.63
CA LEU A 21 -1.06 3.66 -19.53
C LEU A 21 -1.72 3.34 -20.85
N VAL A 22 -2.66 4.21 -21.25
CA VAL A 22 -3.37 4.10 -22.53
C VAL A 22 -2.42 4.31 -23.72
N THR A 23 -1.36 5.11 -23.53
CA THR A 23 -0.36 5.38 -24.58
C THR A 23 1.07 5.23 -24.04
N PRO A 24 2.04 4.88 -24.91
CA PRO A 24 3.44 4.75 -24.47
C PRO A 24 4.03 6.05 -23.91
N LEU A 25 4.84 5.95 -22.85
CA LEU A 25 5.60 7.06 -22.28
C LEU A 25 6.77 7.48 -23.18
N ARG A 26 6.50 8.40 -24.10
CA ARG A 26 7.46 8.99 -25.04
C ARG A 26 7.22 10.49 -25.16
N PRO A 27 8.09 11.26 -25.85
CA PRO A 27 7.85 12.69 -26.09
C PRO A 27 6.41 12.97 -26.54
N GLY A 28 5.74 13.90 -25.86
CA GLY A 28 4.33 14.23 -26.06
C GLY A 28 3.34 13.58 -25.07
N HIS A 29 3.75 12.56 -24.31
CA HIS A 29 2.91 12.02 -23.22
C HIS A 29 2.89 12.99 -22.03
N PRO A 30 1.75 13.22 -21.34
CA PRO A 30 1.67 14.16 -20.21
C PRO A 30 2.65 13.89 -19.05
N LEU A 31 2.97 12.61 -18.83
CA LEU A 31 3.93 12.15 -17.81
C LEU A 31 5.37 12.01 -18.33
N TYR A 32 5.65 12.40 -19.58
CA TYR A 32 7.00 12.33 -20.14
C TYR A 32 7.90 13.40 -19.54
N VAL A 33 9.09 13.00 -19.09
CA VAL A 33 10.13 13.90 -18.60
C VAL A 33 11.41 13.60 -19.37
N ALA A 34 11.95 14.58 -20.08
CA ALA A 34 13.17 14.41 -20.87
C ALA A 34 14.35 13.98 -19.98
N GLY A 35 15.09 12.97 -20.40
CA GLY A 35 16.21 12.39 -19.63
C GLY A 35 15.80 11.46 -18.49
N GLN A 36 14.50 11.31 -18.18
CA GLN A 36 14.02 10.37 -17.17
C GLN A 36 13.62 9.04 -17.80
N PRO A 37 14.00 7.88 -17.22
CA PRO A 37 13.49 6.59 -17.69
C PRO A 37 11.96 6.52 -17.63
N PRO A 38 11.27 6.02 -18.68
CA PRO A 38 9.81 5.91 -18.70
C PRO A 38 9.24 5.18 -17.47
N ARG A 39 9.89 4.10 -17.02
CA ARG A 39 9.48 3.36 -15.81
C ARG A 39 9.49 4.23 -14.55
N MET A 40 10.42 5.18 -14.44
CA MET A 40 10.48 6.11 -13.31
C MET A 40 9.32 7.11 -13.37
N SER A 41 9.00 7.65 -14.55
CA SER A 41 7.83 8.52 -14.73
C SER A 41 6.54 7.80 -14.38
N TRP A 42 6.38 6.57 -14.84
CA TRP A 42 5.22 5.75 -14.50
C TRP A 42 5.15 5.49 -12.99
N SER A 43 6.23 5.01 -12.39
CA SER A 43 6.27 4.67 -10.96
C SER A 43 5.98 5.85 -10.03
N ARG A 44 6.23 7.09 -10.47
CA ARG A 44 6.00 8.29 -9.65
C ARG A 44 4.59 8.90 -9.81
N ASN A 45 3.84 8.47 -10.82
CA ASN A 45 2.60 9.15 -11.21
C ASN A 45 1.39 8.23 -11.34
N ALA A 46 1.61 6.92 -11.45
CA ALA A 46 0.60 5.94 -11.78
C ALA A 46 0.48 4.84 -10.72
N ARG A 47 0.96 5.06 -9.49
CA ARG A 47 0.79 4.12 -8.37
C ARG A 47 -0.35 4.60 -7.46
N HIS A 48 -1.37 3.78 -7.29
CA HIS A 48 -2.59 4.14 -6.56
C HIS A 48 -3.02 3.06 -5.57
N PHE A 49 -4.15 3.27 -4.90
CA PHE A 49 -4.66 2.32 -3.92
C PHE A 49 -5.13 1.03 -4.59
N LEU A 50 -5.20 -0.05 -3.81
CA LEU A 50 -5.68 -1.35 -4.27
C LEU A 50 -7.19 -1.32 -4.49
N CYS A 51 -7.70 -2.26 -5.29
CA CYS A 51 -9.15 -2.47 -5.46
C CYS A 51 -9.92 -1.22 -5.98
N GLU A 52 -9.19 -0.27 -6.61
CA GLU A 52 -9.75 0.86 -7.35
C GLU A 52 -10.09 0.41 -8.78
N GLY A 53 -11.06 -0.51 -8.92
CA GLY A 53 -11.37 -1.15 -10.21
C GLY A 53 -11.67 -0.18 -11.35
N TYR A 54 -12.20 1.01 -11.04
CA TYR A 54 -12.44 2.09 -12.01
C TYR A 54 -11.15 2.68 -12.63
N ARG A 55 -9.98 2.45 -12.01
CA ARG A 55 -8.66 2.89 -12.49
C ARG A 55 -7.88 1.79 -13.22
N GLY A 56 -8.42 0.58 -13.28
CA GLY A 56 -7.82 -0.53 -14.04
C GLY A 56 -6.55 -1.12 -13.43
N GLY A 57 -6.44 -1.12 -12.10
CA GLY A 57 -5.33 -1.78 -11.39
C GLY A 57 -5.07 -3.20 -11.87
N TYR A 58 -3.79 -3.58 -12.00
CA TYR A 58 -3.38 -4.81 -12.67
C TYR A 58 -2.20 -5.54 -12.02
N LEU A 59 -1.66 -5.01 -10.92
CA LEU A 59 -0.57 -5.68 -10.21
C LEU A 59 -1.13 -6.83 -9.34
N PRO A 60 -0.42 -7.96 -9.21
CA PRO A 60 -0.88 -9.12 -8.45
C PRO A 60 -0.69 -8.95 -6.93
N VAL A 61 -1.00 -7.76 -6.40
CA VAL A 61 -0.68 -7.41 -5.00
C VAL A 61 -1.53 -8.23 -4.03
N VAL A 62 -2.81 -8.45 -4.33
CA VAL A 62 -3.70 -9.24 -3.47
C VAL A 62 -3.24 -10.70 -3.39
N GLU A 63 -2.80 -11.25 -4.52
CA GLU A 63 -2.26 -12.61 -4.63
C GLU A 63 -0.95 -12.75 -3.85
N ILE A 64 -0.05 -11.76 -3.95
CA ILE A 64 1.20 -11.73 -3.17
C ILE A 64 0.88 -11.65 -1.67
N LEU A 65 -0.04 -10.77 -1.26
CA LEU A 65 -0.44 -10.65 0.14
C LEU A 65 -1.05 -11.94 0.67
N ARG A 66 -1.93 -12.59 -0.10
CA ARG A 66 -2.50 -13.90 0.26
C ARG A 66 -1.40 -14.94 0.45
N ALA A 67 -0.43 -15.02 -0.47
CA ALA A 67 0.70 -15.93 -0.33
C ALA A 67 1.55 -15.66 0.93
N LEU A 68 1.76 -14.40 1.30
CA LEU A 68 2.46 -14.05 2.54
C LEU A 68 1.70 -14.49 3.78
N LEU A 69 0.38 -14.26 3.81
CA LEU A 69 -0.50 -14.67 4.91
C LEU A 69 -0.55 -16.20 5.02
N ASP A 70 -0.65 -16.92 3.90
CA ASP A 70 -0.65 -18.39 3.87
C ASP A 70 0.68 -18.98 4.37
N LEU A 71 1.79 -18.25 4.21
CA LEU A 71 3.09 -18.61 4.79
C LEU A 71 3.18 -18.33 6.30
N GLY A 72 2.18 -17.68 6.90
CA GLY A 72 2.14 -17.33 8.33
C GLY A 72 2.79 -15.99 8.67
N TRP A 73 2.86 -15.05 7.72
CA TRP A 73 3.35 -13.70 7.99
C TRP A 73 2.28 -12.84 8.66
N GLU A 74 2.63 -12.18 9.78
CA GLU A 74 1.71 -11.36 10.60
C GLU A 74 2.21 -9.91 10.77
N GLY A 75 3.04 -9.42 9.84
CA GLY A 75 3.65 -8.10 9.94
C GLY A 75 2.74 -6.95 9.51
N TRP A 76 3.35 -5.76 9.39
CA TRP A 76 2.60 -4.52 9.11
C TRP A 76 2.38 -4.29 7.62
N LEU A 77 1.15 -3.92 7.26
CA LEU A 77 0.80 -3.42 5.93
C LEU A 77 0.73 -1.88 5.94
N SER A 78 1.30 -1.25 4.92
CA SER A 78 1.23 0.20 4.75
C SER A 78 1.00 0.57 3.29
N TYR A 79 0.15 1.56 3.02
CA TYR A 79 0.01 2.09 1.67
C TYR A 79 1.18 3.01 1.32
N GLU A 80 1.83 2.74 0.19
CA GLU A 80 2.86 3.62 -0.38
C GLU A 80 2.50 3.96 -1.83
N ILE A 81 1.68 5.00 -1.99
CA ILE A 81 1.19 5.43 -3.30
C ILE A 81 2.00 6.58 -3.89
N PHE A 82 2.12 6.58 -5.22
CA PHE A 82 2.77 7.63 -6.01
C PHE A 82 1.88 7.96 -7.21
N SER A 83 0.89 8.81 -6.96
CA SER A 83 -0.11 9.21 -7.95
C SER A 83 0.04 10.69 -8.27
N ARG A 84 -0.11 11.05 -9.55
CA ARG A 84 -0.21 12.45 -9.99
C ARG A 84 -1.33 13.23 -9.28
N THR A 85 -2.35 12.54 -8.79
CA THR A 85 -3.47 13.14 -8.05
C THR A 85 -3.07 13.70 -6.68
N LEU A 86 -1.97 13.21 -6.10
CA LEU A 86 -1.44 13.73 -4.82
C LEU A 86 -0.88 15.15 -4.95
N ALA A 87 -0.53 15.57 -6.16
CA ALA A 87 -0.02 16.91 -6.42
C ALA A 87 -1.15 17.94 -6.63
N ASN A 88 -2.43 17.54 -6.54
CA ASN A 88 -3.53 18.49 -6.61
C ASN A 88 -3.53 19.39 -5.35
N PRO A 89 -3.41 20.72 -5.50
CA PRO A 89 -3.33 21.62 -4.34
C PRO A 89 -4.66 21.81 -3.62
N GLU A 90 -5.78 21.36 -4.19
CA GLU A 90 -7.10 21.53 -3.57
C GLU A 90 -7.18 20.81 -2.22
N PRO A 91 -7.71 21.44 -1.15
CA PRO A 91 -7.81 20.86 0.18
C PRO A 91 -8.55 19.51 0.23
N GLU A 92 -9.52 19.31 -0.65
CA GLU A 92 -10.32 18.09 -0.79
C GLU A 92 -9.46 16.88 -1.17
N THR A 93 -8.27 17.09 -1.75
CA THR A 93 -7.34 16.03 -2.14
C THR A 93 -7.01 15.12 -0.96
N LEU A 94 -6.78 15.69 0.23
CA LEU A 94 -6.47 14.92 1.44
C LEU A 94 -7.64 14.03 1.85
N VAL A 95 -8.85 14.59 1.88
CA VAL A 95 -10.07 13.87 2.27
C VAL A 95 -10.39 12.77 1.26
N HIS A 96 -10.24 13.05 -0.03
CA HIS A 96 -10.43 12.07 -1.09
C HIS A 96 -9.46 10.90 -0.94
N HIS A 97 -8.16 11.18 -0.77
CA HIS A 97 -7.16 10.13 -0.62
C HIS A 97 -7.33 9.31 0.68
N ALA A 98 -7.69 9.95 1.79
CA ALA A 98 -8.00 9.24 3.04
C ALA A 98 -9.23 8.32 2.88
N SER A 99 -10.28 8.81 2.22
CA SER A 99 -11.49 8.04 1.93
C SER A 99 -11.19 6.87 1.00
N SER A 100 -10.40 7.09 -0.06
CA SER A 100 -9.96 6.04 -0.98
C SER A 100 -9.10 4.99 -0.29
N ALA A 101 -8.19 5.38 0.62
CA ALA A 101 -7.40 4.45 1.43
C ALA A 101 -8.31 3.55 2.29
N SER A 102 -9.29 4.14 2.99
CA SER A 102 -10.22 3.41 3.85
C SER A 102 -11.11 2.43 3.06
N LEU A 103 -11.65 2.88 1.93
CA LEU A 103 -12.45 2.04 1.05
C LEU A 103 -11.62 0.90 0.43
N SER A 104 -10.39 1.22 0.01
CA SER A 104 -9.44 0.26 -0.52
C SER A 104 -9.08 -0.81 0.53
N TRP A 105 -8.78 -0.40 1.76
CA TRP A 105 -8.53 -1.30 2.88
C TRP A 105 -9.72 -2.22 3.15
N SER A 106 -10.94 -1.67 3.22
CA SER A 106 -12.15 -2.47 3.46
C SER A 106 -12.35 -3.54 2.38
N LYS A 107 -12.13 -3.19 1.11
CA LYS A 107 -12.20 -4.13 -0.01
C LYS A 107 -11.07 -5.16 0.03
N LEU A 108 -9.87 -4.75 0.42
CA LEU A 108 -8.73 -5.64 0.57
C LEU A 108 -9.02 -6.72 1.62
N LEU A 109 -9.52 -6.34 2.79
CA LEU A 109 -9.92 -7.30 3.83
C LEU A 109 -10.97 -8.29 3.32
N THR A 110 -11.99 -7.80 2.59
CA THR A 110 -12.98 -8.68 1.95
C THR A 110 -12.34 -9.64 0.95
N ARG A 111 -11.39 -9.16 0.13
CA ARG A 111 -10.67 -9.98 -0.86
C ARG A 111 -9.68 -10.96 -0.23
N LEU A 112 -9.23 -10.72 0.99
CA LEU A 112 -8.36 -11.61 1.75
C LEU A 112 -9.16 -12.46 2.75
N GLU A 113 -10.48 -12.32 2.80
CA GLU A 113 -11.36 -13.02 3.72
C GLU A 113 -10.99 -12.76 5.21
N LEU A 114 -10.51 -11.55 5.50
CA LEU A 114 -10.10 -11.10 6.83
C LEU A 114 -11.19 -10.25 7.48
N GLU A 115 -11.31 -10.38 8.80
CA GLU A 115 -12.19 -9.52 9.61
C GLU A 115 -11.57 -8.13 9.81
N ASN A 116 -12.41 -7.10 9.78
CA ASN A 116 -11.98 -5.75 10.13
C ASN A 116 -12.02 -5.59 11.66
N CYS A 117 -10.85 -5.62 12.31
CA CYS A 117 -10.74 -5.48 13.77
C CYS A 117 -11.04 -4.05 14.28
N SER A 118 -11.34 -3.09 13.39
CA SER A 118 -11.62 -1.69 13.76
C SER A 118 -12.94 -1.46 14.51
N THR A 119 -13.70 -2.51 14.86
CA THR A 119 -14.95 -2.41 15.63
C THR A 119 -14.78 -2.62 17.14
N GLN A 120 -13.56 -2.73 17.66
CA GLN A 120 -13.37 -2.55 19.10
C GLN A 120 -13.67 -1.09 19.44
N GLU A 121 -14.69 -0.86 20.25
CA GLU A 121 -14.98 0.44 20.86
C GLU A 121 -13.69 0.97 21.52
N ASP A 122 -13.00 1.87 20.82
CA ASP A 122 -11.93 2.65 21.40
C ASP A 122 -12.58 3.50 22.50
N LYS A 123 -12.32 3.12 23.76
CA LYS A 123 -12.71 3.88 24.95
C LYS A 123 -11.94 5.20 24.97
N GLY A 124 -12.32 6.15 24.10
CA GLY A 124 -12.00 7.58 24.18
C GLY A 124 -10.53 8.00 24.19
N HIS A 125 -9.57 7.10 24.04
CA HIS A 125 -8.15 7.45 23.97
C HIS A 125 -7.74 7.62 22.52
N ALA A 126 -7.09 8.74 22.22
CA ALA A 126 -6.56 8.94 20.89
C ALA A 126 -5.51 7.87 20.59
N PHE A 127 -5.44 7.40 19.34
CA PHE A 127 -4.52 6.33 18.91
C PHE A 127 -3.05 6.56 19.35
N TRP A 128 -2.61 7.82 19.40
CA TRP A 128 -1.26 8.22 19.84
C TRP A 128 -1.04 8.21 21.37
N GLU A 129 -2.08 7.99 22.16
CA GLU A 129 -2.02 7.84 23.62
C GLU A 129 -1.87 6.38 24.04
N ARG A 130 -1.98 5.42 23.11
CA ARG A 130 -1.81 4.00 23.42
C ARG A 130 -0.33 3.71 23.65
N PRO A 131 0.07 3.15 24.81
CA PRO A 131 1.45 2.73 25.01
C PRO A 131 1.78 1.62 24.01
N TYR A 132 2.83 1.81 23.21
CA TYR A 132 3.39 0.73 22.40
C TYR A 132 3.75 -0.44 23.32
N PRO A 133 3.37 -1.68 23.00
CA PRO A 133 3.90 -2.84 23.72
C PRO A 133 5.37 -2.98 23.33
N VAL A 134 6.24 -2.25 24.02
CA VAL A 134 7.67 -2.55 24.08
C VAL A 134 7.82 -3.74 25.01
N THR A 135 7.59 -4.95 24.51
CA THR A 135 8.26 -6.09 25.13
C THR A 135 9.74 -5.98 24.75
N PRO A 136 10.66 -5.70 25.69
CA PRO A 136 12.08 -5.71 25.37
C PRO A 136 12.44 -7.13 24.97
N VAL A 137 12.93 -7.32 23.74
CA VAL A 137 13.58 -8.58 23.38
C VAL A 137 14.86 -8.64 24.22
N PRO A 138 15.02 -9.64 25.10
CA PRO A 138 16.20 -9.73 25.94
C PRO A 138 17.45 -9.93 25.06
N LEU A 139 18.51 -9.18 25.36
CA LEU A 139 19.82 -9.26 24.67
C LEU A 139 20.50 -10.63 24.77
N SER A 140 19.96 -11.55 25.56
CA SER A 140 20.41 -12.96 25.63
C SER A 140 19.98 -13.81 24.44
N SER A 141 19.20 -13.26 23.51
CA SER A 141 18.68 -13.96 22.32
C SER A 141 19.32 -13.49 21.00
N LEU A 142 20.48 -12.82 21.06
CA LEU A 142 21.34 -12.50 19.92
C LEU A 142 22.62 -13.35 19.94
#